data_AF-A0A356IEE8-F1
#
_entry.id   AF-A0A356IEE8-F1
#
_cell.length_a   1.000
_cell.length_b   1.000
_cell.length_c   1.000
_cell.angle_alpha   90.00
_cell.angle_beta   90.00
_cell.angle_gamma   90.00
#
_symmetry.space_group_name_H-M   'P 1'
#
loop_
_entity.id
_entity.type
_entity.pdbx_description
1 polymer ?
#
loop_
_entity_poly.entity_id
_entity_poly.type
_entity_poly.pdbx_seq_one_letter_code
_entity_poly.pdbx_strand_id
1 'polypeptide(L)'
;MTTKQNIDPRIFDLYDEYCHGHIDRREFLKRATVMTVGGVSALWMAEALLPRYAEAQTISFTDSRMKGTYVEYPSPGGTSGTMRGYLVQPTSEGPHPAVMVMHENRGLNPHIEDVA
;
A
#
# COMPACT_ATOMS: atom_id res chain seq x y z
N MET A 1 -11.97 9.10 16.81
CA MET A 1 -11.26 8.34 17.85
C MET A 1 -11.10 6.91 17.35
N THR A 2 -9.97 6.59 16.73
CA THR A 2 -9.71 5.22 16.28
C THR A 2 -9.38 4.40 17.51
N THR A 3 -10.22 3.42 17.82
CA THR A 3 -9.94 2.42 18.87
C THR A 3 -8.56 1.84 18.58
N LYS A 4 -7.58 2.07 19.45
CA LYS A 4 -6.28 1.39 19.38
C LYS A 4 -6.60 -0.11 19.49
N GLN A 5 -6.59 -0.81 18.37
CA GLN A 5 -6.76 -2.27 18.39
C GLN A 5 -5.58 -2.81 19.19
N ASN A 6 -5.89 -3.46 20.31
CA ASN A 6 -4.89 -4.13 21.14
C ASN A 6 -4.48 -5.41 20.40
N ILE A 7 -3.56 -5.26 19.44
CA ILE A 7 -2.98 -6.37 18.70
C ILE A 7 -1.85 -6.96 19.53
N ASP A 8 -1.86 -8.27 19.69
CA ASP A 8 -0.81 -8.99 20.42
C ASP A 8 0.55 -8.78 19.73
N PRO A 9 1.62 -8.46 20.47
CA PRO A 9 2.95 -8.27 19.89
C PRO A 9 3.43 -9.42 19.01
N ARG A 10 3.08 -10.67 19.35
CA ARG A 10 3.49 -11.85 18.57
C ARG A 10 2.82 -11.90 17.18
N ILE A 11 1.63 -11.31 17.05
CA ILE A 11 0.96 -11.15 15.75
C ILE A 11 1.59 -10.01 14.96
N PHE A 12 2.07 -8.98 15.65
CA PHE A 12 2.83 -7.89 15.03
C PHE A 12 4.18 -8.40 14.48
N ASP A 13 4.92 -9.19 15.26
CA ASP A 13 6.18 -9.81 14.81
C ASP A 13 5.97 -10.70 13.58
N LEU A 14 4.89 -11.50 13.59
CA LEU A 14 4.53 -12.34 12.45
C LEU A 14 4.14 -11.53 11.20
N TYR A 15 3.50 -10.37 11.39
CA TYR A 15 3.20 -9.44 10.31
C TYR A 15 4.45 -8.74 9.77
N ASP A 16 5.44 -8.47 10.63
CA ASP A 16 6.72 -7.92 10.24
C ASP A 16 7.49 -8.88 9.31
N GLU A 17 7.54 -10.18 9.65
CA GLU A 17 8.09 -11.21 8.77
C GLU A 17 7.41 -11.22 7.39
N TYR A 18 6.09 -11.09 7.37
CA TYR A 18 5.32 -11.03 6.13
C TYR A 18 5.61 -9.75 5.33
N CYS A 19 5.62 -8.59 5.98
CA CYS A 19 5.83 -7.30 5.32
C CYS A 19 7.23 -7.13 4.74
N HIS A 20 8.22 -7.77 5.34
CA HIS A 20 9.61 -7.79 4.85
C HIS A 20 9.88 -8.95 3.88
N GLY A 21 8.85 -9.75 3.54
CA GLY A 21 8.94 -10.79 2.52
C GLY A 21 9.65 -12.07 2.97
N HIS A 22 9.84 -12.26 4.28
CA HIS A 22 10.43 -13.49 4.84
C HIS A 22 9.45 -14.68 4.79
N ILE A 23 8.14 -14.41 4.85
CA ILE A 23 7.08 -15.39 4.66
C ILE A 23 6.02 -14.87 3.67
N ASP A 24 5.34 -15.79 2.99
CA ASP A 24 4.22 -15.41 2.13
C ASP A 24 2.92 -15.21 2.92
N ARG A 25 1.90 -14.66 2.23
CA ARG A 25 0.58 -14.40 2.83
C ARG A 25 -0.09 -15.65 3.37
N ARG A 26 0.12 -16.82 2.73
CA ARG A 26 -0.53 -18.07 3.13
C ARG A 26 0.09 -18.58 4.43
N GLU A 27 1.42 -18.54 4.53
CA GLU A 27 2.14 -18.93 5.72
C GLU A 27 1.85 -17.99 6.89
N PHE A 28 1.77 -16.68 6.64
CA PHE A 28 1.31 -15.68 7.61
C PHE A 28 -0.04 -16.05 8.24
N LEU A 29 -1.07 -16.26 7.40
CA LEU A 29 -2.42 -16.59 7.88
C LEU A 29 -2.47 -17.96 8.58
N LYS A 30 -1.72 -18.94 8.09
CA LYS A 30 -1.62 -20.28 8.70
C LYS A 30 -1.02 -20.20 10.10
N ARG A 31 0.08 -19.47 10.28
CA ARG A 31 0.73 -19.28 11.59
C ARG A 31 -0.13 -18.45 12.54
N ALA A 32 -0.83 -17.43 12.03
CA ALA A 32 -1.76 -16.65 12.85
C ALA A 32 -2.93 -17.50 13.36
N THR A 33 -3.46 -18.43 12.55
CA THR A 33 -4.63 -19.26 12.91
C THR A 33 -4.37 -20.19 14.11
N VAL A 34 -3.14 -20.69 14.28
CA VAL A 34 -2.79 -21.57 15.40
C VAL A 34 -2.49 -20.81 16.70
N MET A 35 -2.42 -19.50 16.64
CA MET A 35 -2.20 -18.64 17.80
C MET A 35 -3.56 -18.25 18.40
N THR A 36 -3.78 -18.55 19.68
CA THR A 36 -4.94 -18.01 20.42
C THR A 36 -4.42 -17.04 21.46
N VAL A 37 -4.97 -15.84 21.49
CA VAL A 37 -4.56 -14.80 22.44
C VAL A 37 -5.76 -14.35 23.24
N GLY A 38 -5.80 -14.68 24.53
CA GLY A 38 -6.79 -14.12 25.47
C GLY A 38 -8.25 -14.36 25.09
N GLY A 39 -8.56 -15.45 24.37
CA GLY A 39 -9.92 -15.75 23.89
C GLY A 39 -10.34 -15.00 22.62
N VAL A 40 -9.49 -14.16 22.06
CA VAL A 40 -9.70 -13.48 20.77
C VAL A 40 -8.99 -14.26 19.66
N SER A 41 -9.64 -14.32 18.50
CA SER A 41 -9.06 -14.93 17.30
C SER A 41 -7.83 -14.12 16.84
N ALA A 42 -6.64 -14.72 16.87
CA ALA A 42 -5.45 -14.10 16.32
C ALA A 42 -5.53 -13.90 14.79
N LEU A 43 -6.35 -14.70 14.10
CA LEU A 43 -6.66 -14.50 12.69
C LEU A 43 -7.34 -13.15 12.45
N TRP A 44 -8.28 -12.76 13.32
CA TRP A 44 -8.93 -11.45 13.22
C TRP A 44 -7.94 -10.29 13.40
N MET A 45 -7.00 -10.44 14.34
CA MET A 45 -5.92 -9.46 14.54
C MET A 45 -4.99 -9.39 13.32
N ALA A 46 -4.63 -10.54 12.76
CA ALA A 46 -3.79 -10.65 11.57
C ALA A 46 -4.46 -10.01 10.34
N GLU A 47 -5.75 -10.25 10.12
CA GLU A 47 -6.51 -9.62 9.03
C GLU A 47 -6.62 -8.10 9.20
N ALA A 48 -6.73 -7.62 10.44
CA ALA A 48 -6.80 -6.19 10.72
C ALA A 48 -5.49 -5.43 10.38
N LEU A 49 -4.35 -6.12 10.33
CA LEU A 49 -3.06 -5.56 9.92
C LEU A 49 -2.87 -5.51 8.40
N LEU A 50 -3.65 -6.27 7.63
CA LEU A 50 -3.52 -6.28 6.17
C LEU A 50 -4.04 -4.96 5.57
N PRO A 51 -3.33 -4.37 4.60
CA PRO A 51 -3.78 -3.14 3.95
C PRO A 51 -5.06 -3.39 3.15
N ARG A 52 -6.08 -2.55 3.36
CA ARG A 52 -7.37 -2.61 2.66
C ARG A 52 -7.50 -1.47 1.65
N TYR A 53 -6.64 -1.50 0.62
CA TYR A 53 -6.56 -0.42 -0.36
C TYR A 53 -7.89 -0.14 -1.09
N ALA A 54 -8.65 -1.18 -1.42
CA ALA A 54 -9.94 -1.03 -2.10
C ALA A 54 -10.99 -0.27 -1.25
N GLU A 55 -10.93 -0.41 0.07
CA GLU A 55 -11.83 0.31 0.99
C GLU A 55 -11.38 1.76 1.22
N ALA A 56 -10.10 2.05 1.03
CA ALA A 56 -9.50 3.36 1.27
C ALA A 56 -9.48 4.25 0.02
N GLN A 57 -9.88 3.74 -1.14
CA GLN A 57 -9.89 4.47 -2.40
C GLN A 57 -10.89 5.64 -2.33
N THR A 58 -10.38 6.86 -2.52
CA THR A 58 -11.17 8.09 -2.51
C THR A 58 -11.71 8.40 -3.90
N ILE A 59 -10.90 8.20 -4.94
CA ILE A 59 -11.26 8.46 -6.33
C ILE A 59 -11.07 7.20 -7.17
N SER A 60 -12.06 6.88 -8.01
CA SER A 60 -11.94 5.75 -8.94
C SER A 60 -10.78 5.97 -9.90
N PHE A 61 -9.97 4.93 -10.11
CA PHE A 61 -8.90 4.95 -11.11
C PHE A 61 -9.41 5.12 -12.55
N THR A 62 -10.73 4.98 -12.76
CA THR A 62 -11.44 5.18 -14.02
C THR A 62 -12.23 6.49 -14.09
N ASP A 63 -12.01 7.43 -13.17
CA ASP A 63 -12.69 8.72 -13.20
C ASP A 63 -12.42 9.47 -14.53
N SER A 64 -13.48 9.79 -15.26
CA SER A 64 -13.39 10.37 -16.61
C SER A 64 -12.76 11.77 -16.66
N ARG A 65 -12.59 12.42 -15.51
CA ARG A 65 -11.95 13.74 -15.40
C ARG A 65 -10.43 13.65 -15.44
N MET A 66 -9.86 12.47 -15.27
CA MET A 66 -8.42 12.26 -15.19
C MET A 66 -7.94 11.12 -16.09
N LYS A 67 -6.65 11.18 -16.42
CA LYS A 67 -5.93 10.13 -17.15
C LYS A 67 -4.69 9.78 -16.35
N GLY A 68 -4.69 8.59 -15.77
CA GLY A 68 -3.53 7.99 -15.09
C GLY A 68 -2.75 7.10 -16.04
N THR A 69 -1.43 7.30 -16.13
CA THR A 69 -0.52 6.46 -16.91
C THR A 69 0.78 6.23 -16.15
N TYR A 70 1.33 5.02 -16.26
CA TYR A 70 2.71 4.80 -15.85
C TYR A 70 3.66 5.38 -16.89
N VAL A 71 4.67 6.11 -16.40
CA VAL A 71 5.73 6.69 -17.21
C VAL A 71 7.06 6.14 -16.75
N GLU A 72 7.94 5.83 -17.71
CA GLU A 72 9.31 5.41 -17.44
C GLU A 72 10.27 6.56 -17.75
N TYR A 73 11.29 6.72 -16.90
CA TYR A 73 12.29 7.77 -17.07
C TYR A 73 13.67 7.30 -16.61
N PRO A 74 14.75 7.77 -17.23
CA PRO A 74 16.11 7.46 -16.78
C PRO A 74 16.37 8.14 -15.44
N SER A 75 17.12 7.47 -14.57
CA SER A 75 17.60 7.99 -13.27
C SER A 75 19.11 8.22 -13.31
N PRO A 76 19.58 9.24 -14.05
CA PRO A 76 21.00 9.54 -14.14
C PRO A 76 21.55 9.92 -12.76
N GLY A 77 22.60 9.22 -12.31
CA GLY A 77 23.17 9.40 -10.98
C GLY A 77 22.44 8.64 -9.86
N GLY A 78 21.33 7.96 -10.16
CA GLY A 78 20.66 7.02 -9.26
C GLY A 78 21.16 5.58 -9.44
N THR A 79 20.76 4.68 -8.54
CA THR A 79 21.15 3.26 -8.57
C THR A 79 20.18 2.37 -9.37
N SER A 80 19.00 2.89 -9.74
CA SER A 80 17.91 2.10 -10.32
C SER A 80 17.93 2.00 -11.86
N GLY A 81 18.79 2.75 -12.54
CA GLY A 81 18.81 2.80 -14.01
C GLY A 81 17.57 3.48 -14.58
N THR A 82 16.53 2.71 -14.90
CA THR A 82 15.22 3.22 -15.32
C THR A 82 14.24 3.17 -14.16
N MET A 83 13.59 4.29 -13.89
CA MET A 83 12.54 4.40 -12.88
C MET A 83 11.17 4.47 -13.53
N ARG A 84 10.14 4.14 -12.75
CA ARG A 84 8.73 4.24 -13.13
C ARG A 84 7.99 5.14 -12.16
N GLY A 85 7.21 6.07 -12.70
CA GLY A 85 6.28 6.92 -11.96
C GLY A 85 4.83 6.69 -12.39
N TYR A 86 3.88 7.09 -11.55
CA TYR A 86 2.47 7.19 -11.90
C TYR A 86 2.14 8.67 -12.16
N LEU A 87 1.73 8.98 -13.39
CA LEU A 87 1.40 10.33 -13.82
C LEU A 87 -0.12 10.43 -14.00
N VAL A 88 -0.74 11.31 -13.22
CA VAL A 88 -2.16 11.65 -13.35
C VAL A 88 -2.29 13.06 -13.90
N GLN A 89 -3.15 13.22 -14.90
CA GLN A 89 -3.42 14.52 -15.51
C GLN A 89 -4.92 14.70 -15.75
N PRO A 90 -5.47 15.93 -15.64
CA PRO A 90 -6.83 16.21 -16.05
C PRO A 90 -7.06 15.93 -17.53
N THR A 91 -8.27 15.56 -17.91
CA THR A 91 -8.65 15.39 -19.32
C THR A 91 -8.91 16.71 -20.05
N SER A 92 -9.06 17.82 -19.31
CA SER A 92 -9.18 19.17 -19.86
C SER A 92 -7.84 19.70 -20.40
N GLU A 93 -7.89 20.43 -21.51
CA GLU A 93 -6.71 21.09 -22.09
C GLU A 93 -6.21 22.28 -21.26
N GLY A 94 -4.93 22.62 -21.42
CA GLY A 94 -4.31 23.82 -20.84
C GLY A 94 -3.09 23.53 -19.96
N PRO A 95 -2.41 24.59 -19.49
CA PRO A 95 -1.34 24.45 -18.52
C PRO A 95 -1.92 24.12 -17.15
N HIS A 96 -1.47 23.01 -16.55
CA HIS A 96 -1.86 22.60 -15.21
C HIS A 96 -0.69 22.78 -14.25
N PRO A 97 -0.91 23.23 -12.99
CA PRO A 97 0.11 23.14 -11.97
C PRO A 97 0.45 21.67 -11.69
N ALA A 98 1.70 21.40 -11.31
CA ALA A 98 2.17 20.05 -11.03
C ALA A 98 2.49 19.88 -9.54
N VAL A 99 2.11 18.72 -9.00
CA VAL A 99 2.53 18.25 -7.68
C VAL A 99 3.35 16.98 -7.88
N MET A 100 4.52 16.92 -7.24
CA MET A 100 5.40 15.74 -7.26
C MET A 100 5.35 15.08 -5.89
N VAL A 101 4.91 13.83 -5.84
CA VAL A 101 4.87 13.03 -4.62
C VAL A 101 5.97 11.98 -4.70
N MET A 102 6.93 12.05 -3.78
CA MET A 102 8.00 11.06 -3.64
C MET A 102 7.73 10.23 -2.39
N HIS A 103 7.53 8.92 -2.57
CA HIS A 103 7.27 8.00 -1.45
C HIS A 103 8.43 7.02 -1.28
N GLU A 104 8.99 6.97 -0.08
CA GLU A 104 10.22 6.23 0.24
C GLU A 104 9.96 4.75 0.55
N ASN A 105 8.77 4.41 1.08
CA ASN A 105 8.46 3.07 1.55
C ASN A 105 7.49 2.34 0.59
N ARG A 106 7.83 1.12 0.14
CA ARG A 106 6.98 0.21 -0.67
C ARG A 106 6.74 0.53 -2.17
N GLY A 107 7.31 1.61 -2.71
CA GLY A 107 7.17 1.96 -4.13
C GLY A 107 5.72 2.31 -4.53
N LEU A 108 5.41 2.25 -5.83
CA LEU A 108 4.06 2.53 -6.34
C LEU A 108 3.08 1.44 -5.88
N ASN A 109 2.09 1.84 -5.10
CA ASN A 109 1.01 0.99 -4.62
C ASN A 109 -0.34 1.71 -4.79
N PRO A 110 -1.48 0.99 -4.69
CA PRO A 110 -2.79 1.59 -4.96
C PRO A 110 -3.15 2.80 -4.07
N HIS A 111 -2.60 2.90 -2.85
CA HIS A 111 -2.80 4.08 -2.03
C HIS A 111 -2.05 5.31 -2.57
N ILE A 112 -0.81 5.13 -3.01
CA ILE A 112 -0.03 6.22 -3.63
C ILE A 112 -0.67 6.67 -4.95
N GLU A 113 -1.26 5.75 -5.69
CA GLU A 113 -2.00 6.06 -6.91
C GLU A 113 -3.31 6.82 -6.64
N ASP A 114 -3.97 6.60 -5.50
CA ASP A 114 -5.18 7.34 -5.08
C ASP A 114 -4.86 8.76 -4.56
N VAL A 115 -3.63 9.01 -4.11
CA VAL A 115 -3.16 10.34 -3.67
C VAL A 115 -2.77 11.25 -4.86
N ALA A 116 -2.35 10.65 -5.98
CA ALA A 116 -1.85 11.34 -7.17
C ALA A 116 -2.97 11.97 -8.00
#